data_AF-A0AAV5A985-F1
#
_entry.id   AF-A0AAV5A985-F1
#
_cell.length_a   1.000
_cell.length_b   1.000
_cell.length_c   1.000
_cell.angle_alpha   90.00
_cell.angle_beta   90.00
_cell.angle_gamma   90.00
#
_symmetry.space_group_name_H-M   'P 1'
#
loop_
_entity.id
_entity.type
_entity.pdbx_description
1 polymer ?
#
loop_
_entity_poly.entity_id
_entity_poly.type
_entity_poly.pdbx_seq_one_letter_code
_entity_poly.pdbx_strand_id
1 'polypeptide(L)'
;MALLDNDPHLPDELLRTRTRIFSEFLESSYREDIARLIRTDTTRLIVNIDDLRDYQREFADGLLKQPIEYLPAFDEALTQVIKLVVSDPEKQKDVDKGTIKSD
;
A
#
# COMPACT_ATOMS: atom_id res chain seq x y z
N MET A 1 16.38 39.70 5.74
CA MET A 1 15.82 38.68 4.84
C MET A 1 16.07 37.31 5.46
N ALA A 2 15.02 36.68 5.94
CA ALA A 2 14.90 35.23 6.11
C ALA A 2 13.39 34.96 5.99
N LEU A 3 12.94 34.82 4.74
CA LEU A 3 11.58 34.46 4.40
C LEU A 3 11.35 33.01 4.83
N LEU A 4 10.30 32.78 5.63
CA LEU A 4 9.30 31.71 5.44
C LEU A 4 9.83 30.34 4.96
N ASP A 5 10.24 29.47 5.89
CA ASP A 5 10.27 28.01 5.67
C ASP A 5 9.57 27.28 6.83
N ASN A 6 8.53 27.90 7.39
CA ASN A 6 7.57 27.20 8.22
C ASN A 6 6.27 27.15 7.43
N ASP A 7 6.28 26.42 6.32
CA ASP A 7 5.04 26.03 5.66
C ASP A 7 4.36 25.04 6.62
N PRO A 8 3.22 25.39 7.25
CA PRO A 8 2.44 24.41 7.95
C PRO A 8 1.78 23.55 6.86
N HIS A 9 2.52 22.60 6.29
CA HIS A 9 1.87 21.50 5.59
C HIS A 9 0.87 20.93 6.56
N LEU A 10 -0.42 21.17 6.31
CA LEU A 10 -1.46 20.71 7.19
C LEU A 10 -1.23 19.20 7.37
N PRO A 11 -1.33 18.67 8.61
CA PRO A 11 -1.13 17.25 8.87
C PRO A 11 -1.85 16.34 7.85
N ASP A 12 -3.00 16.80 7.38
CA ASP A 12 -3.81 16.12 6.36
C ASP A 12 -3.15 16.05 4.97
N GLU A 13 -2.37 17.05 4.56
CA GLU A 13 -1.68 17.06 3.27
C GLU A 13 -0.47 16.11 3.25
N LEU A 14 0.27 16.07 4.34
CA LEU A 14 1.32 15.07 4.54
C LEU A 14 0.73 13.65 4.57
N LEU A 15 -0.38 13.46 5.29
CA LEU A 15 -1.08 12.18 5.32
C LEU A 15 -1.51 11.77 3.91
N ARG A 16 -2.19 12.65 3.16
CA ARG A 16 -2.63 12.38 1.78
C ARG A 16 -1.48 12.00 0.85
N THR A 17 -0.37 12.72 0.94
CA THR A 17 0.83 12.46 0.13
C THR A 17 1.41 11.09 0.46
N ARG A 18 1.53 10.77 1.76
CA ARG A 18 2.03 9.47 2.21
C ARG A 18 1.11 8.33 1.79
N THR A 19 -0.20 8.52 1.96
CA THR A 19 -1.23 7.56 1.54
C THR A 19 -1.09 7.25 0.06
N ARG A 20 -0.96 8.28 -0.80
CA ARG A 20 -0.79 8.06 -2.24
C ARG A 20 0.40 7.16 -2.56
N ILE A 21 1.56 7.44 -1.96
CA ILE A 21 2.78 6.65 -2.21
C ILE A 21 2.61 5.20 -1.76
N PHE A 22 2.02 4.98 -0.59
CA PHE A 22 1.70 3.64 -0.12
C PHE A 22 0.67 2.93 -1.01
N SER A 23 -0.34 3.64 -1.52
CA SER A 23 -1.34 3.07 -2.42
C SER A 23 -0.69 2.59 -3.72
N GLU A 24 0.19 3.40 -4.32
CA GLU A 24 0.93 3.05 -5.54
C GLU A 24 1.85 1.82 -5.31
N PHE A 25 2.51 1.74 -4.16
CA PHE A 25 3.28 0.57 -3.76
C PHE A 25 2.41 -0.70 -3.63
N LEU A 26 1.28 -0.60 -2.92
CA LEU A 26 0.38 -1.72 -2.69
C LEU A 26 -0.28 -2.20 -4.00
N GLU A 27 -0.62 -1.28 -4.90
CA GLU A 27 -1.18 -1.63 -6.21
C GLU A 27 -0.15 -2.28 -7.14
N SER A 28 1.12 -1.86 -7.08
CA SER A 28 2.17 -2.42 -7.93
C SER A 28 2.67 -3.78 -7.45
N SER A 29 2.81 -3.98 -6.13
CA SER A 29 3.52 -5.14 -5.57
C SER A 29 2.63 -6.12 -4.81
N TYR A 30 1.50 -5.67 -4.25
CA TYR A 30 0.65 -6.47 -3.34
C TYR A 30 -0.78 -6.69 -3.86
N ARG A 31 -1.09 -6.25 -5.08
CA ARG A 31 -2.45 -6.32 -5.64
C ARG A 31 -2.98 -7.76 -5.70
N GLU A 32 -2.14 -8.72 -6.07
CA GLU A 32 -2.54 -10.13 -6.17
C GLU A 32 -2.86 -10.72 -4.79
N ASP A 33 -2.04 -10.40 -3.78
CA ASP A 33 -2.25 -10.83 -2.41
C ASP A 33 -3.49 -10.19 -1.80
N ILE A 34 -3.75 -8.91 -2.09
CA ILE A 34 -5.00 -8.24 -1.71
C ILE A 34 -6.20 -8.90 -2.37
N ALA A 35 -6.11 -9.24 -3.67
CA ALA A 35 -7.17 -9.96 -4.36
C ALA A 35 -7.39 -11.39 -3.82
N ARG A 36 -6.33 -12.05 -3.35
CA ARG A 36 -6.42 -13.34 -2.65
C ARG A 36 -7.11 -13.16 -1.30
N LEU A 37 -6.69 -12.15 -0.52
CA LEU A 37 -7.24 -11.81 0.80
C LEU A 37 -8.75 -11.59 0.74
N ILE A 38 -9.24 -10.87 -0.27
CA ILE A 38 -10.68 -10.65 -0.50
C ILE A 38 -11.40 -11.97 -0.82
N ARG A 39 -10.81 -12.81 -1.70
CA ARG A 39 -11.41 -14.10 -2.08
C ARG A 39 -11.46 -15.11 -0.94
N THR A 40 -10.49 -15.06 -0.03
CA THR A 40 -10.38 -15.99 1.11
C THR A 40 -10.98 -15.42 2.41
N ASP A 41 -11.70 -14.30 2.34
CA ASP A 41 -12.33 -13.60 3.47
C ASP A 41 -11.37 -13.42 4.67
N THR A 42 -10.10 -13.14 4.35
CA THR A 42 -9.04 -12.93 5.35
C THR A 42 -8.85 -11.44 5.58
N THR A 43 -8.41 -11.05 6.78
CA THR A 43 -8.26 -9.62 7.14
C THR A 43 -6.82 -9.19 7.40
N ARG A 44 -5.84 -10.09 7.15
CA ARG A 44 -4.43 -9.85 7.40
C ARG A 44 -3.61 -9.98 6.12
N LEU A 45 -3.07 -8.85 5.66
CA LEU A 45 -2.04 -8.82 4.62
C LEU A 45 -0.65 -8.87 5.28
N ILE A 46 0.20 -9.79 4.83
CA ILE A 46 1.61 -9.81 5.25
C ILE A 46 2.41 -9.03 4.21
N VAL A 47 3.06 -7.96 4.66
CA VAL A 47 3.86 -7.07 3.81
C VAL A 47 5.33 -7.22 4.20
N ASN A 48 6.19 -7.46 3.21
CA ASN A 48 7.63 -7.47 3.40
C ASN A 48 8.16 -6.03 3.39
N ILE A 49 8.89 -5.67 4.45
CA ILE A 49 9.48 -4.34 4.59
C ILE A 49 10.62 -4.14 3.58
N ASP A 50 11.30 -5.21 3.16
CA ASP A 50 12.37 -5.09 2.16
C ASP A 50 11.82 -4.61 0.80
N ASP A 51 10.65 -5.09 0.38
CA ASP A 51 10.00 -4.65 -0.86
C ASP A 51 9.65 -3.16 -0.81
N LEU A 52 9.16 -2.69 0.35
CA LEU A 52 8.89 -1.28 0.56
C LEU A 52 10.20 -0.47 0.57
N ARG A 53 11.29 -1.02 1.13
CA ARG A 53 12.60 -0.35 1.16
C ARG A 53 13.20 -0.20 -0.23
N ASP A 54 12.95 -1.17 -1.11
CA ASP A 54 13.37 -1.15 -2.50
C ASP A 54 12.52 -0.19 -3.34
N TYR A 55 11.22 -0.08 -3.05
CA TYR A 55 10.33 0.89 -3.69
C TYR A 55 10.58 2.32 -3.23
N GLN A 56 10.56 2.55 -1.91
CA GLN A 56 10.79 3.85 -1.29
C GLN A 56 11.42 3.72 0.10
N ARG A 57 12.74 3.90 0.17
CA ARG A 57 13.53 3.72 1.39
C ARG A 57 13.07 4.62 2.53
N GLU A 58 12.73 5.87 2.26
CA GLU A 58 12.29 6.82 3.29
C GLU A 58 11.02 6.34 4.01
N PHE A 59 10.12 5.67 3.29
CA PHE A 59 8.85 5.20 3.84
C PHE A 59 9.03 3.92 4.65
N ALA A 60 9.93 3.03 4.22
CA ALA A 60 10.34 1.88 5.03
C ALA A 60 11.02 2.32 6.34
N ASP A 61 11.95 3.28 6.26
CA ASP A 61 12.59 3.87 7.43
C ASP A 61 11.56 4.57 8.34
N GLY A 62 10.59 5.27 7.75
CA GLY A 62 9.50 5.93 8.46
C GLY A 62 8.61 4.95 9.24
N LEU A 63 8.24 3.82 8.65
CA LEU A 63 7.49 2.78 9.37
C LEU A 63 8.30 2.15 10.52
N LEU A 64 9.61 2.00 10.36
CA LEU A 64 10.47 1.41 11.38
C LEU A 64 10.80 2.39 12.51
N LYS A 65 11.04 3.67 12.20
CA LYS A 65 11.50 4.70 13.15
C LYS A 65 10.34 5.49 13.75
N GLN A 66 9.27 5.72 12.99
CA GLN A 66 8.12 6.56 13.34
C GLN A 66 6.79 5.86 12.97
N PRO A 67 6.53 4.62 13.45
CA PRO A 67 5.35 3.86 13.06
C PRO A 67 4.03 4.63 13.30
N ILE A 68 3.95 5.40 14.38
CA ILE A 68 2.74 6.17 14.74
C ILE A 68 2.39 7.21 13.67
N GLU A 69 3.37 7.77 12.97
CA GLU A 69 3.17 8.81 11.96
C GLU A 69 2.90 8.24 10.55
N TYR A 70 3.40 7.04 10.26
CA TYR A 70 3.34 6.43 8.94
C TYR A 70 2.23 5.36 8.82
N LEU A 71 1.90 4.67 9.91
CA LEU A 71 0.85 3.64 9.92
C LEU A 71 -0.53 4.18 9.53
N PRO A 72 -1.00 5.36 9.99
CA PRO A 72 -2.31 5.86 9.59
C PRO A 72 -2.42 6.08 8.08
N ALA A 73 -1.35 6.58 7.44
CA ALA A 73 -1.31 6.76 6.01
C ALA A 73 -1.29 5.43 5.25
N PHE A 74 -0.59 4.42 5.78
CA PHE A 74 -0.52 3.07 5.24
C PHE A 74 -1.88 2.34 5.30
N ASP A 75 -2.58 2.46 6.43
CA ASP A 75 -3.89 1.83 6.63
C ASP A 75 -4.96 2.41 5.69
N GLU A 76 -4.97 3.74 5.56
CA GLU A 76 -5.82 4.43 4.59
C GLU A 76 -5.49 4.00 3.15
N ALA A 77 -4.20 3.86 2.81
CA ALA A 77 -3.77 3.41 1.51
C ALA A 77 -4.25 1.98 1.20
N LEU A 78 -4.09 1.06 2.15
CA LEU A 78 -4.59 -0.30 2.02
C LEU A 78 -6.10 -0.34 1.80
N THR A 79 -6.85 0.47 2.56
CA THR A 79 -8.30 0.59 2.41
C THR A 79 -8.69 1.09 1.02
N GLN A 80 -7.96 2.07 0.46
CA GLN A 80 -8.19 2.58 -0.89
C GLN A 80 -7.92 1.51 -1.95
N VAL A 81 -6.81 0.77 -1.84
CA VAL A 81 -6.46 -0.29 -2.80
C VAL A 81 -7.47 -1.45 -2.72
N ILE A 82 -7.90 -1.85 -1.53
CA ILE A 82 -8.96 -2.87 -1.37
C ILE A 82 -10.24 -2.43 -2.11
N LYS A 83 -10.70 -1.19 -1.90
CA LYS A 83 -11.90 -0.66 -2.58
C LYS A 83 -11.72 -0.68 -4.10
N LEU A 84 -10.55 -0.33 -4.60
CA LEU A 84 -10.23 -0.36 -6.02
C LEU A 84 -10.27 -1.79 -6.58
N VAL A 85 -9.65 -2.75 -5.90
CA VAL A 85 -9.61 -4.16 -6.31
C VAL A 85 -11.00 -4.80 -6.30
N VAL A 86 -11.82 -4.49 -5.29
CA VAL A 86 -13.23 -4.96 -5.23
C VAL A 86 -14.06 -4.38 -6.38
N SER A 87 -13.80 -3.13 -6.78
CA SER A 87 -14.56 -2.44 -7.83
C SER A 87 -14.15 -2.84 -9.25
N ASP A 88 -12.93 -3.36 -9.45
CA ASP A 88 -12.40 -3.79 -10.75
C ASP A 88 -12.02 -5.28 -10.76
N PRO A 89 -13.02 -6.19 -10.80
CA PRO A 89 -12.79 -7.63 -10.83
C PRO A 89 -12.29 -8.14 -12.19
N GLU A 90 -12.31 -7.33 -13.26
CA GLU A 90 -11.91 -7.77 -14.60
C GLU A 90 -10.38 -7.99 -14.71
N LYS A 91 -9.59 -7.16 -14.02
CA LYS A 91 -8.13 -7.34 -13.85
C LYS A 91 -7.72 -8.51 -12.96
N GLN A 92 -8.66 -9.34 -12.49
CA GLN A 92 -8.39 -10.49 -11.62
C GLN A 92 -8.25 -11.82 -12.39
N LYS A 93 -8.60 -11.83 -13.69
CA LYS A 93 -8.80 -13.06 -14.48
C LYS A 93 -7.52 -13.68 -15.07
N ASP A 94 -6.37 -13.03 -14.97
CA ASP A 94 -5.20 -13.44 -15.76
C ASP A 94 -4.24 -14.44 -15.08
N VAL A 95 -4.40 -14.76 -13.79
CA VAL A 95 -3.36 -15.50 -13.03
C VAL A 95 -3.75 -16.95 -12.64
N ASP A 96 -5.01 -17.38 -12.79
CA ASP A 96 -5.46 -18.71 -12.33
C ASP A 96 -5.17 -19.88 -13.31
N LYS A 97 -4.31 -19.72 -14.33
CA LYS A 97 -3.96 -20.82 -15.27
C LYS A 97 -2.71 -21.62 -14.88
N GLY A 98 -2.29 -21.56 -13.62
CA GLY A 98 -0.93 -21.92 -13.24
C GLY A 98 -0.70 -23.17 -12.40
N THR A 99 -1.67 -24.01 -12.03
CA THR A 99 -1.34 -25.28 -11.32
C THR A 99 -2.41 -26.36 -11.46
N ILE A 100 -2.50 -26.95 -12.65
CA ILE A 100 -2.88 -28.36 -12.78
C ILE A 100 -1.87 -29.05 -13.70
N LYS A 101 -0.91 -29.75 -13.09
CA LYS A 101 -0.33 -30.93 -13.72
C LYS A 101 -0.68 -32.12 -12.86
N SER A 102 -1.69 -32.82 -13.35
CA SER A 102 -1.98 -34.22 -13.11
C SER A 102 -0.86 -35.09 -13.72
N ASP A 103 -0.79 -36.32 -13.22
CA ASP A 103 0.05 -37.48 -13.60
C ASP A 103 1.43 -37.61 -12.95
#